data_AF-A0A965HUA6-F1
#
_entry.id   AF-A0A965HUA6-F1
#
_cell.length_a   1.000
_cell.length_b   1.000
_cell.length_c   1.000
_cell.angle_alpha   90.00
_cell.angle_beta   90.00
_cell.angle_gamma   90.00
#
_symmetry.space_group_name_H-M   'P 1'
#
loop_
_entity.id
_entity.type
_entity.pdbx_description
1 polymer ?
#
loop_
_entity_poly.entity_id
_entity_poly.type
_entity_poly.pdbx_seq_one_letter_code
_entity_poly.pdbx_strand_id
1 'polypeptide(L)'
;MISPPRMKTKLLSKNNHNPKLSILREIKRSQGLSVAELCQRVGLSYMGIKQHCIGLERDGYLDTWRRPKGMGRPEKAYRLTDGAREFFPSRYPGPEKILHNIYKAETQRYETKLQKLDGEPRCRAMAQLREEDGYMAEYSFDNSARTHRITEFNSAILDCIDQFPMIRDYERQMFEKVLRAKVKRDEERVAGLYRCTYTILGVA
;
A
#
# COMPACT_ATOMS: atom_id res chain seq x y z
N MET A 1 -3.15 -12.89 11.12
CA MET A 1 -2.46 -12.07 12.14
C MET A 1 -1.02 -12.54 12.25
N ILE A 2 -0.08 -11.88 11.55
CA ILE A 2 1.34 -12.20 11.64
C ILE A 2 1.92 -11.31 12.74
N SER A 3 2.23 -11.89 13.89
CA SER A 3 2.90 -11.18 14.98
C SER A 3 4.17 -10.51 14.47
N PRO A 4 4.43 -9.24 14.79
CA PRO A 4 5.69 -8.61 14.43
C PRO A 4 6.86 -9.34 15.12
N PRO A 5 7.98 -9.61 14.42
CA PRO A 5 9.15 -10.17 15.08
C PRO A 5 9.60 -9.26 16.23
N ARG A 6 9.92 -9.86 17.39
CA ARG A 6 10.28 -9.24 18.69
C ARG A 6 11.40 -8.17 18.65
N MET A 7 12.01 -7.91 17.50
CA MET A 7 13.09 -6.94 17.31
C MET A 7 12.64 -5.50 17.00
N LYS A 8 11.36 -5.27 16.71
CA LYS A 8 10.85 -3.94 16.29
C LYS A 8 11.09 -2.82 17.30
N THR A 9 11.18 -3.12 18.61
CA THR A 9 11.23 -2.07 19.64
C THR A 9 12.64 -1.76 20.15
N LYS A 10 13.61 -2.68 20.02
CA LYS A 10 14.95 -2.50 20.59
C LYS A 10 15.97 -1.84 19.67
N LEU A 11 15.81 -1.91 18.34
CA LEU A 11 16.79 -1.33 17.40
C LEU A 11 16.57 0.17 17.14
N LEU A 12 15.34 0.65 17.30
CA LEU A 12 14.93 2.03 17.01
C LEU A 12 15.15 3.01 18.18
N SER A 13 15.68 2.55 19.32
CA SER A 13 16.10 3.46 20.38
C SER A 13 17.31 4.25 19.88
N LYS A 14 17.15 5.57 19.76
CA LYS A 14 18.18 6.56 19.42
C LYS A 14 19.53 6.20 20.02
N ASN A 15 20.41 5.58 19.24
CA ASN A 15 21.84 5.62 19.49
C ASN A 15 22.60 5.31 18.20
N ASN A 16 23.54 6.21 17.86
CA ASN A 16 24.43 6.10 16.70
C ASN A 16 25.50 4.99 16.87
N HIS A 17 25.31 4.09 17.85
CA HIS A 17 26.27 3.11 18.34
C HIS A 17 25.76 1.66 18.25
N ASN A 18 24.72 1.38 17.46
CA ASN A 18 24.26 0.01 17.24
C ASN A 18 25.03 -0.63 16.05
N PRO A 19 25.91 -1.62 16.29
CA PRO A 19 26.69 -2.26 15.23
C PRO A 19 25.85 -2.85 14.09
N LYS A 20 24.68 -3.41 14.40
CA LYS A 20 23.77 -3.96 13.40
C LYS A 20 23.26 -2.85 12.46
N LEU A 21 22.89 -1.69 13.01
CA LEU A 21 22.39 -0.57 12.22
C LEU A 21 23.51 0.04 11.35
N SER A 22 24.74 0.12 11.87
CA SER A 22 25.90 0.57 11.10
C SER A 22 26.18 -0.36 9.92
N ILE A 23 26.15 -1.67 10.12
CA ILE A 23 26.30 -2.66 9.04
C ILE A 23 25.21 -2.47 7.98
N LEU A 24 23.94 -2.37 8.37
CA LEU A 24 22.84 -2.17 7.43
C LEU A 24 22.99 -0.88 6.62
N ARG A 25 23.43 0.22 7.25
CA ARG A 25 23.68 1.52 6.60
C ARG A 25 24.82 1.45 5.59
N GLU A 26 25.91 0.78 5.92
CA GLU A 26 27.05 0.62 5.01
C GLU A 26 26.68 -0.24 3.80
N ILE A 27 25.94 -1.34 4.00
CA ILE A 27 25.46 -2.17 2.89
C ILE A 27 24.48 -1.37 2.02
N LYS A 28 23.58 -0.56 2.60
CA LYS A 28 22.61 0.27 1.86
C LYS A 28 23.26 1.24 0.86
N ARG A 29 24.47 1.70 1.14
CA ARG A 29 25.24 2.64 0.31
C ARG A 29 26.25 1.92 -0.61
N SER A 30 26.03 0.63 -0.88
CA SER A 30 26.95 -0.21 -1.65
C SER A 30 26.20 -1.18 -2.54
N GLN A 31 26.93 -1.94 -3.36
CA GLN A 31 26.42 -3.09 -4.11
C GLN A 31 26.50 -4.40 -3.29
N GLY A 32 26.50 -4.30 -1.96
CA GLY A 32 26.79 -5.39 -1.04
C GLY A 32 28.26 -5.44 -0.65
N LEU A 33 28.53 -5.93 0.56
CA LEU A 33 29.85 -5.90 1.19
C LEU A 33 30.25 -7.24 1.79
N SER A 34 31.52 -7.61 1.69
CA SER A 34 32.06 -8.75 2.43
C SER A 34 32.30 -8.40 3.90
N VAL A 35 32.52 -9.41 4.74
CA VAL A 35 32.84 -9.20 6.17
C VAL A 35 34.11 -8.35 6.31
N ALA A 36 35.11 -8.56 5.45
CA ALA A 36 36.36 -7.80 5.49
C ALA A 36 36.13 -6.32 5.15
N GLU A 37 35.33 -6.03 4.14
CA GLU A 37 34.97 -4.64 3.78
C GLU A 37 34.16 -3.98 4.90
N LEU A 38 33.23 -4.71 5.52
CA LEU A 38 32.46 -4.22 6.67
C LEU A 38 33.34 -3.94 7.89
N CYS A 39 34.37 -4.74 8.15
CA CYS A 39 35.34 -4.45 9.20
C CYS A 39 36.04 -3.12 8.98
N GLN A 40 36.49 -2.85 7.75
CA GLN A 40 37.16 -1.59 7.40
C GLN A 40 36.23 -0.38 7.56
N ARG A 41 34.95 -0.51 7.18
CA ARG A 41 33.99 0.60 7.23
C ARG A 41 33.40 0.86 8.61
N VAL A 42 33.13 -0.20 9.38
CA VAL A 42 32.45 -0.10 10.67
C VAL A 42 33.45 -0.06 11.84
N GLY A 43 34.69 -0.49 11.65
CA GLY A 43 35.74 -0.43 12.67
C GLY A 43 35.61 -1.50 13.77
N LEU A 44 34.97 -2.63 13.48
CA LEU A 44 34.79 -3.75 14.42
C LEU A 44 35.59 -4.99 14.00
N SER A 45 35.85 -5.86 14.97
CA SER A 45 36.55 -7.12 14.73
C SER A 45 35.80 -8.00 13.72
N TYR A 46 36.55 -8.83 12.99
CA TYR A 46 36.01 -9.76 12.00
C TYR A 46 34.92 -10.67 12.60
N MET A 47 35.12 -11.17 13.83
CA MET A 47 34.12 -11.98 14.52
C MET A 47 32.91 -11.17 14.98
N GLY A 48 33.09 -9.92 15.42
CA GLY A 48 31.99 -9.03 15.74
C GLY A 48 31.07 -8.80 14.53
N ILE A 49 31.65 -8.41 13.39
CA ILE A 49 30.89 -8.20 12.15
C ILE A 49 30.24 -9.51 11.69
N LYS A 50 30.97 -10.62 11.65
CA LYS A 50 30.44 -11.91 11.18
C LYS A 50 29.23 -12.35 12.01
N GLN A 51 29.30 -12.25 13.35
CA GLN A 51 28.19 -12.62 14.23
C GLN A 51 26.97 -11.71 14.02
N HIS A 52 27.18 -10.40 13.87
CA HIS A 52 26.07 -9.50 13.55
C HIS A 52 25.45 -9.80 12.19
N CYS A 53 26.25 -10.10 11.17
CA CYS A 53 25.74 -10.47 9.84
C CYS A 53 24.95 -11.79 9.87
N ILE A 54 25.44 -12.82 10.57
CA ILE A 54 24.70 -14.09 10.76
C ILE A 54 23.38 -13.84 11.48
N GLY A 55 23.40 -13.01 12.52
CA GLY A 55 22.19 -12.61 13.23
C GLY A 55 21.19 -11.92 12.29
N LEU A 56 21.63 -10.91 11.55
CA LEU A 56 20.80 -10.18 10.59
C LEU A 56 20.29 -11.05 9.42
N GLU A 57 21.08 -12.03 8.97
CA GLU A 57 20.69 -13.00 7.95
C GLU A 57 19.61 -13.95 8.48
N ARG A 58 19.80 -14.50 9.68
CA ARG A 58 18.79 -15.32 10.39
C ARG A 58 17.51 -14.53 10.66
N ASP A 59 17.64 -13.26 10.97
CA ASP A 59 16.54 -12.34 11.26
C ASP A 59 15.84 -11.86 9.95
N GLY A 60 16.35 -12.27 8.77
CA GLY A 60 15.74 -12.02 7.46
C GLY A 60 16.03 -10.64 6.86
N TYR A 61 17.00 -9.89 7.40
CA TYR A 61 17.37 -8.54 6.95
C TYR A 61 18.52 -8.52 5.96
N LEU A 62 19.36 -9.55 5.99
CA LEU A 62 20.44 -9.76 5.03
C LEU A 62 20.27 -11.10 4.32
N ASP A 63 20.77 -11.18 3.12
CA ASP A 63 21.12 -12.43 2.46
C ASP A 63 22.53 -12.32 1.88
N THR A 64 22.99 -13.39 1.25
CA THR A 64 24.36 -13.45 0.73
C THR A 64 24.36 -13.78 -0.75
N TRP A 65 25.29 -13.19 -1.47
CA TRP A 65 25.47 -13.42 -2.90
C TRP A 65 26.96 -13.53 -3.24
N ARG A 66 27.26 -14.18 -4.37
CA ARG A 66 28.63 -14.31 -4.88
C ARG A 66 28.90 -13.15 -5.82
N ARG A 67 29.70 -12.19 -5.37
CA ARG A 67 30.10 -11.03 -6.15
C ARG A 67 31.33 -11.41 -7.00
N PRO A 68 31.25 -11.32 -8.35
CA PRO A 68 32.40 -11.54 -9.22
C PRO A 68 33.54 -10.58 -8.85
N LYS A 69 34.77 -11.09 -8.89
CA LYS A 69 36.00 -10.31 -8.67
C LYS A 69 36.90 -10.53 -9.88
N GLY A 70 37.62 -9.49 -10.32
CA GLY A 70 38.33 -9.49 -11.61
C GLY A 70 39.26 -10.69 -11.81
N MET A 71 40.00 -11.10 -10.79
CA MET A 71 40.82 -12.31 -10.80
C MET A 71 40.55 -13.12 -9.52
N GLY A 72 40.27 -14.43 -9.66
CA GLY A 72 40.09 -15.35 -8.53
C GLY A 72 38.64 -15.75 -8.24
N ARG A 73 38.44 -16.48 -7.13
CA ARG A 73 37.13 -17.00 -6.73
C ARG A 73 36.18 -15.84 -6.36
N PRO A 74 34.91 -15.86 -6.82
CA PRO A 74 33.90 -14.89 -6.39
C PRO A 74 33.81 -14.78 -4.87
N GLU A 75 33.70 -13.54 -4.39
CA GLU A 75 33.68 -13.22 -2.97
C GLU A 75 32.25 -13.30 -2.41
N LYS A 76 32.09 -13.83 -1.19
CA LYS A 76 30.79 -13.81 -0.49
C LYS A 76 30.54 -12.40 0.03
N ALA A 77 29.51 -11.74 -0.47
CA ALA A 77 29.06 -10.43 0.00
C ALA A 77 27.65 -10.51 0.59
N TYR A 78 27.38 -9.72 1.61
CA TYR A 78 26.04 -9.50 2.16
C TYR A 78 25.34 -8.39 1.40
N ARG A 79 24.03 -8.55 1.14
CA ARG A 79 23.16 -7.50 0.60
C ARG A 79 21.88 -7.43 1.46
N LEU A 80 21.15 -6.33 1.31
CA LEU A 80 19.90 -6.12 2.04
C LEU A 80 18.76 -6.88 1.39
N THR A 81 17.87 -7.43 2.22
CA THR A 81 16.57 -7.94 1.80
C THR A 81 15.50 -6.84 1.94
N ASP A 82 14.28 -7.14 1.48
CA ASP A 82 13.13 -6.27 1.72
C ASP A 82 12.78 -6.11 3.20
N GLY A 83 13.13 -7.10 4.04
CA GLY A 83 12.95 -7.01 5.49
C GLY A 83 13.71 -5.84 6.10
N ALA A 84 14.87 -5.47 5.53
CA ALA A 84 15.68 -4.37 6.04
C ALA A 84 15.06 -2.98 5.80
N ARG A 85 14.01 -2.87 4.96
CA ARG A 85 13.33 -1.59 4.66
C ARG A 85 12.85 -0.90 5.94
N GLU A 86 12.49 -1.63 6.99
CA GLU A 86 12.00 -1.05 8.25
C GLU A 86 13.04 -0.21 9.00
N PHE A 87 14.34 -0.41 8.73
CA PHE A 87 15.42 0.38 9.34
C PHE A 87 15.70 1.69 8.63
N PHE A 88 15.07 1.91 7.46
CA PHE A 88 15.25 3.11 6.66
C PHE A 88 13.94 3.88 6.62
N PRO A 89 13.82 4.97 7.41
CA PRO A 89 12.57 5.73 7.48
C PRO A 89 12.20 6.27 6.09
N SER A 90 10.96 6.02 5.69
CA SER A 90 10.35 6.64 4.51
C SER A 90 9.32 7.66 4.96
N ARG A 91 9.40 8.88 4.43
CA ARG A 91 8.37 9.92 4.63
C ARG A 91 7.05 9.50 3.99
N TYR A 92 7.13 8.78 2.87
CA TYR A 92 5.97 8.29 2.16
C TYR A 92 5.66 6.89 2.67
N PRO A 93 4.51 6.69 3.32
CA PRO A 93 4.07 5.35 3.64
C PRO A 93 3.81 4.57 2.35
N GLY A 94 3.77 3.24 2.44
CA GLY A 94 3.44 2.38 1.29
C GLY A 94 2.13 2.77 0.60
N PRO A 95 1.86 2.20 -0.59
CA PRO A 95 0.73 2.58 -1.45
C PRO A 95 -0.61 2.62 -0.69
N GLU A 96 -0.81 1.73 0.27
CA GLU A 96 -2.00 1.64 1.13
C GLU A 96 -2.37 2.98 1.80
N LYS A 97 -1.42 3.65 2.46
CA LYS A 97 -1.71 4.92 3.15
C LYS A 97 -1.83 6.08 2.17
N ILE A 98 -1.15 6.02 1.03
CA ILE A 98 -1.30 7.02 -0.03
C ILE A 98 -2.73 6.94 -0.58
N LEU A 99 -3.18 5.74 -0.95
CA LEU A 99 -4.55 5.48 -1.39
C LEU A 99 -5.57 5.89 -0.34
N HIS A 100 -5.34 5.57 0.94
CA HIS A 100 -6.21 6.02 2.02
C HIS A 100 -6.38 7.54 2.06
N ASN A 101 -5.29 8.30 1.91
CA ASN A 101 -5.33 9.76 1.94
C ASN A 101 -6.05 10.34 0.71
N ILE A 102 -5.84 9.75 -0.48
CA ILE A 102 -6.54 10.15 -1.71
C ILE A 102 -8.04 9.94 -1.52
N TYR A 103 -8.47 8.73 -1.14
CA TYR A 103 -9.89 8.44 -0.93
C TYR A 103 -10.51 9.25 0.20
N LYS A 104 -9.75 9.60 1.24
CA LYS A 104 -10.21 10.51 2.28
C LYS A 104 -10.49 11.91 1.71
N ALA A 105 -9.61 12.43 0.86
CA ALA A 105 -9.80 13.73 0.22
C ALA A 105 -10.98 13.73 -0.76
N GLU A 106 -11.11 12.68 -1.60
CA GLU A 106 -12.24 12.54 -2.53
C GLU A 106 -13.58 12.39 -1.80
N THR A 107 -13.63 11.58 -0.73
CA THR A 107 -14.84 11.47 0.12
C THR A 107 -15.26 12.85 0.62
N GLN A 108 -14.32 13.63 1.13
CA GLN A 108 -14.60 14.98 1.63
C GLN A 108 -15.09 15.93 0.51
N ARG A 109 -14.48 15.85 -0.68
CA ARG A 109 -14.88 16.64 -1.87
C ARG A 109 -16.34 16.37 -2.23
N TYR A 110 -16.74 15.10 -2.31
CA TYR A 110 -18.12 14.73 -2.61
C TYR A 110 -19.09 15.10 -1.48
N GLU A 111 -18.73 14.86 -0.22
CA GLU A 111 -19.56 15.24 0.93
C GLU A 111 -19.87 16.73 0.96
N THR A 112 -18.88 17.57 0.67
CA THR A 112 -19.06 19.03 0.61
C THR A 112 -20.01 19.43 -0.53
N LYS A 113 -19.86 18.86 -1.73
CA LYS A 113 -20.76 19.15 -2.87
C LYS A 113 -22.19 18.69 -2.62
N LEU A 114 -22.36 17.56 -1.93
CA LEU A 114 -23.67 16.94 -1.70
C LEU A 114 -24.28 17.30 -0.35
N GLN A 115 -23.69 18.21 0.44
CA GLN A 115 -24.05 18.44 1.85
C GLN A 115 -25.54 18.73 2.08
N LYS A 116 -26.18 19.45 1.15
CA LYS A 116 -27.58 19.92 1.24
C LYS A 116 -28.61 18.96 0.64
N LEU A 117 -28.18 17.86 0.04
CA LEU A 117 -29.05 16.88 -0.60
C LEU A 117 -29.23 15.66 0.30
N ASP A 118 -30.41 15.07 0.26
CA ASP A 118 -30.69 13.79 0.95
C ASP A 118 -31.49 12.84 0.05
N GLY A 119 -31.51 11.56 0.38
CA GLY A 119 -32.27 10.53 -0.32
C GLY A 119 -31.97 10.42 -1.83
N GLU A 120 -33.02 10.34 -2.65
CA GLU A 120 -32.91 10.23 -4.12
C GLU A 120 -32.11 11.38 -4.76
N PRO A 121 -32.39 12.67 -4.48
CA PRO A 121 -31.61 13.78 -5.03
C PRO A 121 -30.11 13.65 -4.78
N ARG A 122 -29.73 13.14 -3.60
CA ARG A 122 -28.32 12.89 -3.24
C ARG A 122 -27.71 11.78 -4.09
N CYS A 123 -28.44 10.68 -4.31
CA CYS A 123 -27.99 9.57 -5.15
C CYS A 123 -27.81 10.00 -6.61
N ARG A 124 -28.76 10.77 -7.15
CA ARG A 124 -28.71 11.29 -8.52
C ARG A 124 -27.53 12.24 -8.72
N ALA A 125 -27.32 13.17 -7.78
CA ALA A 125 -26.19 14.09 -7.83
C ALA A 125 -24.85 13.38 -7.66
N MET A 126 -24.78 12.31 -6.85
CA MET A 126 -23.58 11.47 -6.77
C MET A 126 -23.26 10.82 -8.13
N ALA A 127 -24.25 10.26 -8.82
CA ALA A 127 -24.05 9.70 -10.16
C ALA A 127 -23.55 10.77 -11.16
N GLN A 128 -24.09 11.98 -11.13
CA GLN A 128 -23.62 13.09 -11.97
C GLN A 128 -22.16 13.46 -11.70
N LEU A 129 -21.74 13.52 -10.44
CA LEU A 129 -20.34 13.79 -10.10
C LEU A 129 -19.40 12.68 -10.59
N ARG A 130 -19.87 11.44 -10.57
CA ARG A 130 -19.10 10.29 -11.08
C ARG A 130 -19.04 10.30 -12.61
N GLU A 131 -20.10 10.74 -13.29
CA GLU A 131 -20.07 11.02 -14.73
C GLU A 131 -19.02 12.07 -15.08
N GLU A 132 -19.01 13.21 -14.37
CA GLU A 132 -18.02 14.29 -14.55
C GLU A 132 -16.58 13.81 -14.31
N ASP A 133 -16.37 12.93 -13.34
CA ASP A 133 -15.06 12.35 -13.04
C ASP A 133 -14.67 11.18 -14.00
N GLY A 134 -15.50 10.87 -15.01
CA GLY A 134 -15.18 9.95 -16.10
C GLY A 134 -15.58 8.49 -15.89
N TYR A 135 -16.44 8.19 -14.92
CA TYR A 135 -16.89 6.83 -14.61
C TYR A 135 -18.07 6.33 -15.45
N MET A 136 -18.62 7.17 -16.33
CA MET A 136 -19.80 6.84 -17.15
C MET A 136 -20.93 6.29 -16.26
N ALA A 137 -21.42 7.12 -15.35
CA ALA A 137 -22.25 6.75 -14.22
C ALA A 137 -23.71 7.16 -14.40
N GLU A 138 -24.61 6.21 -14.19
CA GLU A 138 -26.05 6.40 -14.28
C GLU A 138 -26.76 6.08 -12.97
N TYR A 139 -27.77 6.88 -12.62
CA TYR A 139 -28.68 6.61 -11.51
C TYR A 139 -29.95 5.91 -12.02
N SER A 140 -30.37 4.87 -11.30
CA SER A 140 -31.67 4.22 -11.51
C SER A 140 -32.32 3.86 -10.17
N PHE A 141 -33.65 3.76 -10.16
CA PHE A 141 -34.39 3.24 -9.02
C PHE A 141 -34.97 1.86 -9.38
N ASP A 142 -34.66 0.84 -8.58
CA ASP A 142 -35.27 -0.48 -8.73
C ASP A 142 -36.67 -0.47 -8.11
N ASN A 143 -37.71 -0.43 -8.95
CA ASN A 143 -39.10 -0.47 -8.48
C ASN A 143 -39.47 -1.80 -7.79
N SER A 144 -38.82 -2.91 -8.16
CA SER A 144 -39.13 -4.24 -7.61
C SER A 144 -38.53 -4.41 -6.22
N ALA A 145 -37.25 -4.03 -6.07
CA ALA A 145 -36.54 -4.11 -4.80
C ALA A 145 -36.75 -2.85 -3.91
N ARG A 146 -37.33 -1.78 -4.46
CA ARG A 146 -37.45 -0.44 -3.85
C ARG A 146 -36.11 0.10 -3.35
N THR A 147 -35.07 -0.02 -4.18
CA THR A 147 -33.70 0.42 -3.84
C THR A 147 -33.13 1.35 -4.90
N HIS A 148 -32.31 2.30 -4.44
CA HIS A 148 -31.53 3.17 -5.33
C HIS A 148 -30.31 2.41 -5.87
N ARG A 149 -29.97 2.62 -7.14
CA ARG A 149 -28.79 2.08 -7.80
C ARG A 149 -28.01 3.15 -8.53
N ILE A 150 -26.68 3.06 -8.45
CA ILE A 150 -25.74 3.82 -9.28
C ILE A 150 -24.93 2.78 -10.06
N THR A 151 -24.91 2.88 -11.38
CA THR A 151 -24.19 1.95 -12.27
C THR A 151 -23.12 2.71 -13.02
N GLU A 152 -21.89 2.25 -12.92
CA GLU A 152 -20.73 2.79 -13.64
C GLU A 152 -20.38 1.83 -14.78
N PHE A 153 -20.35 2.33 -16.01
CA PHE A 153 -19.97 1.56 -17.20
C PHE A 153 -18.49 1.72 -17.57
N ASN A 154 -17.78 2.62 -16.89
CA ASN A 154 -16.35 2.80 -17.00
C ASN A 154 -15.69 2.92 -15.63
N SER A 155 -14.41 2.58 -15.52
CA SER A 155 -13.60 2.96 -14.37
C SER A 155 -12.38 3.73 -14.86
N ALA A 156 -12.32 5.02 -14.51
CA ALA A 156 -11.19 5.89 -14.84
C ALA A 156 -9.84 5.42 -14.25
N ILE A 157 -9.88 4.46 -13.32
CA ILE A 157 -8.73 3.92 -12.60
C ILE A 157 -8.68 2.38 -12.67
N LEU A 158 -9.25 1.77 -13.71
CA LEU A 158 -9.36 0.31 -13.83
C LEU A 158 -8.02 -0.41 -13.67
N ASP A 159 -6.96 0.11 -14.31
CA ASP A 159 -5.60 -0.45 -14.22
C ASP A 159 -5.07 -0.42 -12.78
N CYS A 160 -5.38 0.63 -12.03
CA CYS A 160 -5.02 0.76 -10.63
C CYS A 160 -5.80 -0.23 -9.75
N ILE A 161 -7.10 -0.42 -10.03
CA ILE A 161 -7.96 -1.37 -9.33
C ILE A 161 -7.46 -2.80 -9.48
N ASP A 162 -6.91 -3.16 -10.63
CA ASP A 162 -6.39 -4.51 -10.89
C ASP A 162 -5.05 -4.76 -10.19
N GLN A 163 -4.19 -3.74 -10.09
CA GLN A 163 -2.94 -3.82 -9.34
C GLN A 163 -3.13 -3.72 -7.81
N PHE A 164 -4.13 -2.96 -7.36
CA PHE A 164 -4.40 -2.70 -5.95
C PHE A 164 -5.86 -3.04 -5.60
N PRO A 165 -6.19 -4.32 -5.36
CA PRO A 165 -7.57 -4.73 -5.11
C PRO A 165 -8.27 -4.03 -3.93
N MET A 166 -7.48 -3.55 -2.96
CA MET A 166 -7.96 -2.75 -1.82
C MET A 166 -8.72 -1.48 -2.22
N ILE A 167 -8.51 -0.97 -3.44
CA ILE A 167 -9.24 0.18 -3.98
C ILE A 167 -10.74 -0.08 -3.98
N ARG A 168 -11.19 -1.30 -4.27
CA ARG A 168 -12.61 -1.67 -4.28
C ARG A 168 -13.28 -1.44 -2.92
N ASP A 169 -12.55 -1.72 -1.84
CA ASP A 169 -13.03 -1.46 -0.48
C ASP A 169 -13.07 0.04 -0.17
N TYR A 170 -12.09 0.82 -0.64
CA TYR A 170 -12.11 2.27 -0.48
C TYR A 170 -13.23 2.93 -1.26
N GLU A 171 -13.50 2.51 -2.50
CA GLU A 171 -14.66 2.99 -3.27
C GLU A 171 -15.96 2.69 -2.54
N ARG A 172 -16.18 1.43 -2.09
CA ARG A 172 -17.38 1.09 -1.31
C ARG A 172 -17.52 1.98 -0.07
N GLN A 173 -16.45 2.15 0.72
CA GLN A 173 -16.48 2.98 1.93
C GLN A 173 -16.76 4.46 1.62
N MET A 174 -16.21 4.98 0.52
CA MET A 174 -16.48 6.34 0.06
C MET A 174 -17.97 6.48 -0.29
N PHE A 175 -18.53 5.56 -1.08
CA PHE A 175 -19.95 5.56 -1.41
C PHE A 175 -20.82 5.48 -0.15
N GLU A 176 -20.50 4.59 0.80
CA GLU A 176 -21.25 4.46 2.05
C GLU A 176 -21.26 5.76 2.87
N LYS A 177 -20.10 6.43 2.98
CA LYS A 177 -19.98 7.70 3.71
C LYS A 177 -20.72 8.83 3.00
N VAL A 178 -20.46 8.98 1.70
CA VAL A 178 -21.04 10.07 0.90
C VAL A 178 -22.55 9.93 0.84
N LEU A 179 -23.09 8.72 0.65
CA LEU A 179 -24.54 8.47 0.57
C LEU A 179 -25.22 8.26 1.93
N ARG A 180 -24.44 8.19 3.02
CA ARG A 180 -24.93 7.98 4.40
C ARG A 180 -25.76 6.70 4.56
N ALA A 181 -25.48 5.70 3.74
CA ALA A 181 -26.24 4.45 3.69
C ALA A 181 -25.29 3.28 3.40
N LYS A 182 -25.73 2.06 3.68
CA LYS A 182 -24.95 0.87 3.34
C LYS A 182 -25.02 0.61 1.84
N VAL A 183 -23.92 0.15 1.26
CA VAL A 183 -23.84 -0.02 -0.20
C VAL A 183 -23.27 -1.39 -0.52
N LYS A 184 -24.03 -2.16 -1.30
CA LYS A 184 -23.52 -3.37 -1.95
C LYS A 184 -22.90 -2.99 -3.28
N ARG A 185 -21.63 -3.33 -3.46
CA ARG A 185 -20.90 -3.19 -4.73
C ARG A 185 -20.86 -4.53 -5.43
N ASP A 186 -21.22 -4.55 -6.70
CA ASP A 186 -21.19 -5.71 -7.58
C ASP A 186 -20.46 -5.35 -8.87
N GLU A 187 -19.50 -6.18 -9.29
CA GLU A 187 -18.64 -5.90 -10.44
C GLU A 187 -18.78 -7.03 -11.45
N GLU A 188 -19.13 -6.67 -12.68
CA GLU A 188 -19.27 -7.58 -13.81
C GLU A 188 -18.29 -7.17 -14.91
N ARG A 189 -17.56 -8.16 -15.45
CA ARG A 189 -16.67 -7.98 -16.60
C ARG A 189 -16.95 -9.06 -17.63
N VAL A 190 -17.67 -8.72 -18.69
CA VAL A 190 -18.12 -9.68 -19.71
C VAL A 190 -17.94 -9.07 -21.10
N ALA A 191 -17.39 -9.86 -22.03
CA ALA A 191 -17.21 -9.45 -23.43
C ALA A 191 -16.44 -8.13 -23.62
N GLY A 192 -15.46 -7.86 -22.75
CA GLY A 192 -14.68 -6.61 -22.77
C GLY A 192 -15.39 -5.39 -22.19
N LEU A 193 -16.63 -5.57 -21.70
CA LEU A 193 -17.39 -4.53 -21.01
C LEU A 193 -17.09 -4.56 -19.52
N TYR A 194 -17.09 -3.39 -18.91
CA TYR A 194 -17.01 -3.20 -17.47
C TYR A 194 -18.33 -2.65 -16.95
N ARG A 195 -18.82 -3.21 -15.85
CA ARG A 195 -19.98 -2.67 -15.14
C ARG A 195 -19.78 -2.81 -13.64
N CYS A 196 -19.91 -1.70 -12.92
CA CYS A 196 -19.91 -1.70 -11.46
C CYS A 196 -21.23 -1.13 -10.95
N THR A 197 -22.00 -1.94 -10.22
CA THR A 197 -23.30 -1.55 -9.67
C THR A 197 -23.19 -1.35 -8.17
N TYR A 198 -23.56 -0.16 -7.71
CA TYR A 198 -23.72 0.20 -6.31
C TYR A 198 -25.21 0.18 -5.96
N THR A 199 -25.63 -0.78 -5.16
CA THR A 199 -27.00 -0.88 -4.64
C THR A 199 -27.03 -0.32 -3.23
N ILE A 200 -27.83 0.74 -3.01
CA ILE A 200 -27.94 1.39 -1.72
C ILE A 200 -28.98 0.65 -0.87
N LEU A 201 -28.53 0.12 0.26
CA LEU A 201 -29.32 -0.64 1.23
C LEU A 201 -29.80 0.31 2.33
N GLY A 202 -31.11 0.57 2.38
CA GLY A 202 -31.74 1.23 3.53
C GLY A 202 -31.97 2.74 3.43
N VAL A 203 -32.18 3.30 2.24
CA VAL A 203 -32.78 4.64 2.12
C VAL A 203 -34.30 4.44 2.13
N ALA A 204 -34.93 4.75 3.26
CA ALA A 204 -36.39 4.85 3.39
C ALA A 204 -36.80 6.32 3.34
#